data_AF-A0A376VE44-F1
#
_entry.id   AF-A0A376VE44-F1
#
_cell.length_a   1.000
_cell.length_b   1.000
_cell.length_c   1.000
_cell.angle_alpha   90.00
_cell.angle_beta   90.00
_cell.angle_gamma   90.00
#
_symmetry.space_group_name_H-M   'P 1'
#
loop_
_entity.id
_entity.type
_entity.pdbx_description
1 polymer ?
#
loop_
_entity_poly.entity_id
_entity_poly.type
_entity_poly.pdbx_seq_one_letter_code
_entity_poly.pdbx_strand_id
1 'polypeptide(L)'
;MITGSPQPLVEAVYFDTPWLPRVNLIASQIQRGYGGWVLTMRCLGHEKVAQLERKIGTPLRLYSGYSDSNQDNPLLYFCQHRWRVTPRGELQQLE
;
A
#
# COMPACT_ATOMS: atom_id res chain seq x y z
N MET A 1 0.85 5.54 -3.15
CA MET A 1 1.46 4.64 -2.15
C MET A 1 0.35 3.86 -1.47
N ILE A 2 0.50 2.54 -1.33
CA ILE A 2 -0.47 1.69 -0.62
C ILE A 2 0.24 0.78 0.39
N THR A 3 -0.21 0.76 1.64
CA THR A 3 0.52 0.12 2.75
C THR A 3 -0.41 -0.51 3.78
N GLY A 4 0.06 -1.58 4.42
CA GLY A 4 -0.66 -2.21 5.54
C GLY A 4 -0.46 -1.52 6.87
N SER A 5 0.47 -0.58 6.98
CA SER A 5 0.69 0.21 8.20
C SER A 5 -0.47 1.18 8.46
N PRO A 6 -0.76 1.53 9.73
CA PRO A 6 -1.73 2.56 10.06
C PRO A 6 -1.38 3.92 9.45
N GLN A 7 -2.36 4.62 8.89
CA GLN A 7 -2.14 5.91 8.24
C GLN A 7 -1.40 6.94 9.12
N PRO A 8 -1.78 7.15 10.41
CA PRO A 8 -1.08 8.10 11.25
C PRO A 8 0.40 7.74 11.47
N LEU A 9 0.75 6.45 11.47
CA LEU A 9 2.14 6.01 11.58
C LEU A 9 2.92 6.32 10.30
N VAL A 10 2.32 6.10 9.13
CA VAL A 10 2.94 6.41 7.83
C VAL A 10 3.18 7.91 7.73
N GLU A 11 2.19 8.72 8.06
CA GLU A 11 2.30 10.18 8.06
C GLU A 11 3.38 10.67 9.02
N ALA A 12 3.51 10.07 10.21
CA ALA A 12 4.56 10.43 11.17
C ALA A 12 5.97 10.03 10.70
N VAL A 13 6.12 8.85 10.07
CA VAL A 13 7.42 8.36 9.58
C VAL A 13 7.90 9.15 8.36
N TYR A 14 6.98 9.58 7.50
CA TYR A 14 7.30 10.27 6.24
C TYR A 14 7.01 11.78 6.30
N PHE A 15 6.85 12.37 7.49
CA PHE A 15 6.36 13.73 7.67
C PHE A 15 7.23 14.79 6.97
N ASP A 16 8.54 14.54 6.89
CA ASP A 16 9.55 15.42 6.32
C ASP A 16 9.85 15.12 4.84
N THR A 17 9.14 14.16 4.24
CA THR A 17 9.37 13.79 2.85
C THR A 17 8.57 14.68 1.88
N PRO A 18 9.23 15.32 0.89
CA PRO A 18 8.58 16.27 -0.01
C PRO A 18 7.59 15.63 -0.99
N TRP A 19 7.64 14.30 -1.14
CA TRP A 19 6.80 13.56 -2.08
C TRP A 19 5.48 13.08 -1.46
N LEU A 20 5.36 12.94 -0.13
CA LEU A 20 4.17 12.38 0.51
C LEU A 20 2.87 13.17 0.16
N PRO A 21 2.86 14.51 0.19
CA PRO A 21 1.67 15.28 -0.18
C PRO A 21 1.29 15.17 -1.67
N ARG A 22 2.20 14.68 -2.50
CA ARG A 22 2.04 14.57 -3.97
C ARG A 22 1.57 13.19 -4.41
N VAL A 23 1.39 12.25 -3.48
CA VAL A 23 0.94 10.90 -3.78
C VAL A 23 -0.40 10.62 -3.11
N ASN A 24 -1.22 9.78 -3.76
CA ASN A 24 -2.38 9.21 -3.10
C ASN A 24 -1.90 8.15 -2.10
N LEU A 25 -2.15 8.37 -0.80
CA LEU A 25 -1.89 7.42 0.26
C LEU A 25 -3.15 6.57 0.53
N ILE A 26 -2.99 5.25 0.49
CA ILE A 26 -3.99 4.28 0.97
C ILE A 26 -3.31 3.45 2.06
N ALA A 27 -3.84 3.51 3.28
CA ALA A 27 -3.23 2.90 4.46
C ALA A 27 -4.30 2.30 5.38
N SER A 28 -3.89 1.42 6.30
CA SER A 28 -4.80 0.90 7.32
C SER A 28 -5.37 2.04 8.17
N GLN A 29 -6.65 1.96 8.50
CA GLN A 29 -7.33 2.98 9.29
C GLN A 29 -7.43 2.54 10.74
N ILE A 30 -7.09 3.45 11.65
CA ILE A 30 -7.21 3.26 13.09
C ILE A 30 -7.99 4.42 13.70
N GLN A 31 -8.77 4.13 14.74
CA GLN A 31 -9.49 5.15 15.50
C GLN A 31 -9.41 4.88 17.00
N ARG A 32 -9.67 5.91 17.82
CA ARG A 32 -9.81 5.71 19.27
C ARG A 32 -11.13 5.01 19.57
N GLY A 33 -11.10 4.00 20.43
CA GLY A 33 -12.27 3.26 20.87
C GLY A 33 -11.95 2.32 22.03
N TYR A 34 -12.90 2.12 22.95
CA TYR A 34 -12.76 1.22 24.11
C TYR A 34 -11.49 1.46 24.96
N GLY A 35 -11.07 2.72 25.10
CA GLY A 35 -9.84 3.08 25.82
C GLY A 35 -8.52 2.80 25.08
N GLY A 36 -8.58 2.32 23.83
CA GLY A 36 -7.40 1.98 23.02
C GLY A 36 -7.49 2.48 21.57
N TRP A 37 -6.64 1.91 20.73
CA TRP A 37 -6.70 2.06 19.27
C TRP A 37 -7.38 0.85 18.66
N VAL A 38 -8.36 1.10 17.80
CA VAL A 38 -9.12 0.08 17.08
C VAL A 38 -8.76 0.16 15.60
N LEU A 39 -8.38 -0.98 15.02
CA LEU A 39 -8.15 -1.13 13.58
C LEU A 39 -9.50 -1.25 12.86
N THR A 40 -9.94 -0.18 12.21
CA THR A 40 -11.25 -0.13 11.53
C THR A 40 -11.20 -0.67 10.12
N MET A 41 -10.03 -0.58 9.46
CA MET A 41 -9.79 -1.17 8.15
C MET A 41 -8.34 -1.63 8.08
N ARG A 42 -8.13 -2.91 7.73
CA ARG A 42 -6.80 -3.51 7.58
C ARG A 42 -6.43 -3.60 6.10
N CYS A 43 -5.56 -2.71 5.63
CA CYS A 43 -5.17 -2.61 4.22
C CYS A 43 -4.11 -3.66 3.84
N LEU A 44 -4.51 -4.92 3.70
CA LEU A 44 -3.60 -6.05 3.50
C LEU A 44 -4.12 -7.01 2.42
N GLY A 45 -3.23 -7.60 1.64
CA GLY A 45 -3.61 -8.61 0.64
C GLY A 45 -4.63 -8.07 -0.37
N HIS A 46 -5.73 -8.81 -0.55
CA HIS A 46 -6.84 -8.40 -1.42
C HIS A 46 -7.52 -7.10 -0.98
N GLU A 47 -7.46 -6.71 0.29
CA GLU A 47 -8.02 -5.42 0.71
C GLU A 47 -7.25 -4.26 0.07
N LYS A 48 -5.95 -4.42 -0.22
CA LYS A 48 -5.21 -3.41 -0.99
C LYS A 48 -5.80 -3.23 -2.40
N VAL A 49 -6.20 -4.32 -3.04
CA VAL A 49 -6.87 -4.31 -4.35
C VAL A 49 -8.20 -3.58 -4.23
N ALA A 50 -9.06 -3.99 -3.29
CA ALA A 50 -10.38 -3.39 -3.09
C ALA A 50 -10.32 -1.89 -2.77
N GLN A 51 -9.38 -1.46 -1.94
CA GLN A 51 -9.18 -0.03 -1.63
C GLN A 51 -8.70 0.76 -2.84
N LEU A 52 -7.84 0.16 -3.67
CA LEU A 52 -7.38 0.82 -4.89
C LEU A 52 -8.51 0.93 -5.93
N GLU A 53 -9.29 -0.13 -6.12
CA GLU A 53 -10.48 -0.12 -6.99
C GLU A 53 -11.47 0.97 -6.58
N ARG A 54 -11.73 1.13 -5.27
CA ARG A 54 -12.57 2.22 -4.76
C ARG A 54 -12.00 3.61 -5.05
N LYS A 55 -10.68 3.74 -5.13
CA LYS A 55 -10.01 5.04 -5.32
C LYS A 55 -9.87 5.43 -6.78
N ILE A 56 -9.54 4.50 -7.67
CA ILE A 56 -9.21 4.79 -9.09
C ILE A 56 -10.14 4.09 -10.10
N GLY A 57 -11.10 3.30 -9.64
CA GLY A 57 -12.07 2.59 -10.47
C GLY A 57 -11.59 1.23 -10.97
N THR A 58 -12.45 0.59 -11.76
CA THR A 58 -12.23 -0.73 -12.37
C THR A 58 -12.37 -0.65 -13.90
N PRO A 59 -11.67 -1.49 -14.67
CA PRO A 59 -10.67 -2.48 -14.23
C PRO A 59 -9.34 -1.82 -13.82
N LEU A 60 -8.66 -2.38 -12.82
CA LEU A 60 -7.32 -1.90 -12.44
C LEU A 60 -6.31 -2.16 -13.57
N ARG A 61 -5.63 -1.09 -13.99
CA ARG A 61 -4.49 -1.15 -14.92
C ARG A 61 -3.40 -0.23 -14.38
N LEU A 62 -2.42 -0.81 -13.71
CA LEU A 62 -1.31 -0.07 -13.13
C LEU A 62 -0.11 -0.17 -14.06
N TYR A 63 0.57 0.94 -14.31
CA TYR A 63 1.76 0.94 -15.15
C TYR A 63 2.91 0.15 -14.50
N SER A 64 3.20 0.46 -13.24
CA SER A 64 4.34 -0.11 -12.50
C SER A 64 4.00 -0.30 -11.03
N GLY A 65 4.54 -1.34 -10.39
CA GLY A 65 4.47 -1.48 -8.94
C GLY A 65 5.56 -2.39 -8.38
N TYR A 66 5.98 -2.11 -7.14
CA TYR A 66 6.97 -2.92 -6.43
C TYR A 66 6.50 -3.19 -5.00
N SER A 67 6.93 -4.32 -4.43
CA SER A 67 6.73 -4.66 -3.03
C SER A 67 7.83 -5.60 -2.55
N ASP A 68 8.15 -5.58 -1.27
CA ASP A 68 8.99 -6.56 -0.58
C ASP A 68 8.20 -7.82 -0.15
N SER A 69 6.87 -7.75 -0.14
CA SER A 69 6.00 -8.77 0.48
C SER A 69 5.23 -9.63 -0.52
N ASN A 70 5.16 -10.94 -0.23
CA ASN A 70 4.32 -11.88 -0.99
C ASN A 70 2.82 -11.60 -0.83
N GLN A 71 2.43 -10.93 0.25
CA GLN A 71 1.04 -10.56 0.49
C GLN A 71 0.52 -9.56 -0.53
N ASP A 72 1.41 -8.85 -1.23
CA ASP A 72 1.05 -7.87 -2.25
C ASP A 72 0.95 -8.46 -3.65
N ASN A 73 1.21 -9.76 -3.82
CA ASN A 73 1.09 -10.45 -5.12
C ASN A 73 -0.29 -10.23 -5.78
N PRO A 74 -1.44 -10.27 -5.06
CA PRO A 74 -2.74 -9.97 -5.66
C PRO A 74 -2.82 -8.57 -6.27
N LEU A 75 -2.13 -7.58 -5.70
CA LEU A 75 -2.08 -6.22 -6.23
C LEU A 75 -1.09 -6.10 -7.39
N LEU A 76 0.10 -6.69 -7.26
CA LEU A 76 1.13 -6.67 -8.31
C LEU A 76 0.69 -7.38 -9.59
N TYR A 77 -0.28 -8.29 -9.51
CA TYR A 77 -0.91 -8.90 -10.68
C TYR A 77 -1.49 -7.85 -11.64
N PHE A 78 -2.00 -6.73 -11.15
CA PHE A 78 -2.59 -5.66 -11.95
C PHE A 78 -1.56 -4.66 -12.54
N CYS A 79 -0.27 -4.87 -12.27
CA CYS A 79 0.82 -4.05 -12.78
C CYS A 79 1.38 -4.60 -14.09
N GLN A 80 1.54 -3.74 -15.11
CA GLN A 80 2.21 -4.10 -16.37
C GLN A 80 3.70 -4.40 -16.14
N HIS A 81 4.34 -3.60 -15.28
CA HIS A 81 5.69 -3.83 -14.83
C HIS A 81 5.71 -4.05 -13.32
N ARG A 82 6.26 -5.17 -12.87
CA ARG A 82 6.25 -5.56 -11.46
C ARG A 82 7.62 -5.99 -10.96
N TRP A 83 7.94 -5.58 -9.74
CA TRP A 83 9.22 -5.89 -9.11
C TRP A 83 9.04 -6.38 -7.67
N ARG A 84 9.92 -7.28 -7.26
CA ARG A 84 10.13 -7.68 -5.88
C ARG A 84 11.34 -6.95 -5.33
N VAL A 85 11.17 -6.25 -4.20
CA VAL A 85 12.30 -5.72 -3.43
C VAL A 85 12.90 -6.88 -2.62
N THR A 86 14.20 -7.13 -2.80
CA THR A 86 14.92 -8.16 -2.04
C THR A 86 15.25 -7.67 -0.63
N PRO A 87 15.61 -8.55 0.32
CA PRO A 87 16.09 -8.13 1.65
C PRO A 87 17.34 -7.21 1.61
N ARG A 88 18.08 -7.19 0.50
CA ARG A 88 19.21 -6.29 0.28
C ARG A 88 18.82 -4.94 -0.33
N GLY A 89 17.52 -4.73 -0.62
CA GLY A 89 17.01 -3.51 -1.25
C GLY A 89 17.12 -3.50 -2.77
N GLU A 90 17.43 -4.64 -3.41
CA GLU A 90 17.55 -4.73 -4.88
C GLU A 90 16.17 -4.95 -5.51
N LEU A 91 15.96 -4.43 -6.73
CA LEU A 91 14.74 -4.68 -7.50
C LEU A 91 14.92 -5.88 -8.42
N GLN A 92 14.20 -6.96 -8.14
CA GLN A 92 14.09 -8.12 -9.01
C GLN A 92 12.81 -8.01 -9.84
N GLN A 93 12.93 -7.98 -11.16
CA GLN A 93 11.76 -8.00 -12.04
C GLN A 93 11.03 -9.34 -11.90
N LEU A 94 9.70 -9.27 -11.75
CA LEU A 94 8.84 -10.44 -11.74
C LEU A 94 8.30 -10.64 -13.17
N GLU A 95 8.42 -11.86 -13.69
CA GLU A 95 7.72 -12.31 -14.90
C GLU A 95 6.20 -12.21 -14.71
#